data_AF-A0A1R3I3I8-F1
#
_entry.id   AF-A0A1R3I3I8-F1
#
_cell.length_a   1.000
_cell.length_b   1.000
_cell.length_c   1.000
_cell.angle_alpha   90.00
_cell.angle_beta   90.00
_cell.angle_gamma   90.00
#
_symmetry.space_group_name_H-M   'P 1'
#
loop_
_entity.id
_entity.type
_entity.pdbx_description
1 polymer ?
#
loop_
_entity_poly.entity_id
_entity_poly.type
_entity_poly.pdbx_seq_one_letter_code
_entity_poly.pdbx_strand_id
1 'polypeptide(L)'
;MSANFTELFQFNWAPDHIVSQGDVTMLTLDNVSGCGFESKNKYLYGQASVQIKLIEGDSAGTVTAFYMASEGDSHDELDFEFLGNVSGEPYLVQTNVYVNGTGNREQRHTLWFDPTIDFHTYSFFWNRRSIL
;
A
#
# COMPACT_ATOMS: atom_id res chain seq x y z
N MET A 1 -8.41 15.85 15.00
CA MET A 1 -8.77 14.48 15.42
C MET A 1 -8.50 13.59 14.23
N SER A 2 -7.65 12.57 14.40
CA SER A 2 -7.56 11.47 13.45
C SER A 2 -8.93 10.82 13.35
N ALA A 3 -9.46 10.61 12.14
CA ALA A 3 -10.68 9.82 11.97
C ALA A 3 -10.35 8.36 12.31
N ASN A 4 -11.28 7.63 12.93
CA ASN A 4 -11.05 6.22 13.21
C ASN A 4 -10.89 5.46 11.88
N PHE A 5 -9.94 4.51 11.80
CA PHE A 5 -9.69 3.72 10.59
C PHE A 5 -11.00 3.18 9.97
N THR A 6 -11.89 2.67 10.82
CA THR A 6 -13.18 2.08 10.40
C THR A 6 -14.21 3.11 9.92
N GLU A 7 -14.02 4.41 10.15
CA GLU A 7 -14.86 5.46 9.57
C GLU A 7 -14.51 5.72 8.11
N LEU A 8 -13.23 5.56 7.74
CA LEU A 8 -12.72 5.87 6.41
C LEU A 8 -12.60 4.64 5.50
N PHE A 9 -12.33 3.48 6.08
CA PHE A 9 -12.00 2.25 5.34
C PHE A 9 -12.95 1.10 5.69
N GLN A 10 -13.06 0.15 4.77
CA GLN A 10 -13.76 -1.11 4.94
C GLN A 10 -12.87 -2.28 4.52
N PHE A 11 -13.00 -3.41 5.19
CA PHE A 11 -12.27 -4.63 4.83
C PHE A 11 -12.94 -5.26 3.61
N ASN A 12 -12.20 -5.42 2.51
CA ASN A 12 -12.72 -5.99 1.27
C ASN A 12 -12.31 -7.46 1.08
N TRP A 13 -11.28 -7.93 1.79
CA TRP A 13 -10.85 -9.34 1.75
C TRP A 13 -10.30 -9.83 3.09
N ALA A 14 -10.68 -11.05 3.48
CA ALA A 14 -10.21 -11.77 4.69
C ALA A 14 -10.15 -10.88 5.95
N PRO A 15 -11.29 -10.39 6.46
CA PRO A 15 -11.32 -9.46 7.60
C PRO A 15 -10.78 -10.07 8.90
N ASP A 16 -10.75 -11.40 9.02
CA ASP A 16 -10.15 -12.15 10.12
C ASP A 16 -8.62 -12.06 10.16
N HIS A 17 -7.98 -11.66 9.06
CA HIS A 17 -6.54 -11.40 8.95
C HIS A 17 -6.19 -9.91 9.16
N ILE A 18 -7.17 -9.09 9.56
CA ILE A 18 -6.98 -7.66 9.80
C ILE A 18 -7.32 -7.33 11.25
N VAL A 19 -6.34 -6.79 11.98
CA VAL A 19 -6.51 -6.41 13.38
C VAL A 19 -6.22 -4.94 13.55
N SER A 20 -7.23 -4.16 13.98
CA SER A 20 -7.07 -2.74 14.30
C SER A 20 -7.02 -2.51 15.81
N GLN A 21 -5.94 -1.88 16.29
CA GLN A 21 -5.72 -1.53 17.69
C GLN A 21 -5.31 -0.05 17.79
N GLY A 22 -6.21 0.79 18.30
CA GLY A 22 -6.00 2.24 18.30
C GLY A 22 -5.86 2.77 16.88
N ASP A 23 -4.76 3.47 16.62
CA ASP A 23 -4.44 4.05 15.30
C ASP A 23 -3.65 3.09 14.38
N VAL A 24 -3.38 1.85 14.82
CA VAL A 24 -2.59 0.87 14.06
C VAL A 24 -3.48 -0.25 13.55
N THR A 25 -3.38 -0.53 12.26
CA THR A 25 -4.01 -1.68 11.61
C THR A 25 -2.92 -2.63 11.12
N MET A 26 -2.99 -3.89 11.56
CA MET A 26 -2.07 -4.96 11.19
C MET A 26 -2.73 -5.87 10.16
N LEU A 27 -1.97 -6.23 9.13
CA LEU A 27 -2.36 -7.14 8.07
C LEU A 27 -1.54 -8.42 8.18
N THR A 28 -2.21 -9.56 8.14
CA THR A 28 -1.57 -10.88 8.17
C THR A 28 -1.67 -11.55 6.81
N LEU A 29 -0.56 -12.16 6.38
CA LEU A 29 -0.50 -13.08 5.26
C LEU A 29 0.01 -14.42 5.81
N ASP A 30 -0.72 -15.50 5.53
CA ASP A 30 -0.30 -16.85 5.85
C ASP A 30 -0.60 -17.84 4.71
N ASN A 31 -0.56 -19.13 4.98
CA ASN A 31 -0.82 -20.17 3.98
C ASN A 31 -2.31 -20.35 3.63
N VAL A 32 -3.22 -19.68 4.34
CA VAL A 32 -4.65 -19.68 4.11
C VAL A 32 -5.05 -18.49 3.24
N SER A 33 -4.62 -17.28 3.60
CA SER A 33 -5.00 -16.07 2.87
C SER A 33 -4.04 -14.89 3.10
N GLY A 34 -4.04 -13.95 2.14
CA GLY A 34 -3.69 -12.55 2.41
C GLY A 34 -4.90 -11.77 2.92
N CYS A 35 -4.82 -10.45 2.94
CA CYS A 35 -5.95 -9.59 3.31
C CYS A 35 -5.87 -8.20 2.66
N GLY A 36 -6.98 -7.47 2.72
CA GLY A 36 -7.07 -6.15 2.12
C GLY A 36 -8.19 -5.30 2.69
N PHE A 37 -8.03 -4.00 2.55
CA PHE A 37 -9.06 -3.01 2.84
C PHE A 37 -9.03 -1.92 1.78
N GLU A 38 -10.13 -1.19 1.68
CA GLU A 38 -10.32 -0.11 0.70
C GLU A 38 -11.02 1.08 1.34
N SER A 39 -10.88 2.27 0.74
CA SER A 39 -11.60 3.45 1.20
C SER A 39 -13.09 3.36 0.89
N LYS A 40 -13.93 3.77 1.84
CA LYS A 40 -15.39 3.80 1.65
C LYS A 40 -15.84 4.80 0.57
N ASN A 41 -15.04 5.82 0.33
CA ASN A 41 -15.31 6.86 -0.65
C ASN A 41 -14.33 6.75 -1.83
N LYS A 42 -14.77 7.24 -2.98
CA LYS A 42 -13.95 7.42 -4.18
C LYS A 42 -13.50 8.87 -4.24
N TYR A 43 -12.29 9.07 -4.77
CA TYR A 43 -11.66 10.38 -4.82
C TYR A 43 -11.18 10.72 -6.24
N LEU A 44 -11.25 11.99 -6.59
CA LEU A 44 -10.62 12.53 -7.79
C LEU A 44 -9.74 13.70 -7.35
N TYR A 45 -8.42 13.50 -7.43
CA TYR A 45 -7.38 14.36 -6.88
C TYR A 45 -7.33 14.37 -5.35
N GLY A 46 -6.18 14.74 -4.82
CA GLY A 46 -5.97 14.87 -3.38
C GLY A 46 -4.57 14.43 -2.96
N GLN A 47 -4.44 14.20 -1.65
CA GLN A 47 -3.29 13.57 -1.05
C GLN A 47 -3.75 12.36 -0.26
N ALA A 48 -3.19 11.19 -0.55
CA ALA A 48 -3.38 9.98 0.23
C ALA A 48 -2.06 9.68 0.93
N SER A 49 -2.06 9.66 2.26
CA SER A 49 -0.87 9.43 3.08
C SER A 49 -1.13 8.30 4.07
N VAL A 50 -0.17 7.40 4.20
CA VAL A 50 -0.21 6.29 5.15
C VAL A 50 1.16 6.12 5.81
N GLN A 51 1.15 5.75 7.08
CA GLN A 51 2.36 5.32 7.78
C GLN A 51 2.43 3.79 7.71
N ILE A 52 3.51 3.26 7.14
CA ILE A 52 3.71 1.82 6.98
C ILE A 52 5.03 1.43 7.66
N LYS A 53 4.97 0.33 8.41
CA LYS A 53 6.14 -0.43 8.87
C LYS A 53 6.06 -1.84 8.27
N LEU A 54 7.12 -2.26 7.60
CA LEU A 54 7.17 -3.52 6.83
C LEU A 54 7.54 -4.73 7.71
N ILE A 55 7.44 -5.92 7.11
CA ILE A 55 7.68 -7.21 7.77
C ILE A 55 9.18 -7.36 8.08
N GLU A 56 9.52 -7.54 9.35
CA GLU A 56 10.88 -7.84 9.79
C GLU A 56 11.25 -9.30 9.46
N GLY A 57 12.53 -9.56 9.18
CA GLY A 57 13.04 -10.91 8.92
C GLY A 57 12.88 -11.35 7.47
N ASP A 58 12.51 -12.61 7.25
CA ASP A 58 12.32 -13.15 5.90
C ASP A 58 10.92 -12.82 5.39
N SER A 59 10.87 -11.98 4.36
CA SER A 59 9.64 -11.54 3.69
C SER A 59 9.66 -11.88 2.20
N ALA A 60 10.57 -12.78 1.76
CA ALA A 60 10.76 -13.10 0.36
C ALA A 60 9.45 -13.57 -0.29
N GLY A 61 9.11 -12.97 -1.44
CA GLY A 61 7.90 -13.30 -2.18
C GLY A 61 6.62 -12.64 -1.66
N THR A 62 6.69 -11.85 -0.59
CA THR A 62 5.56 -11.02 -0.13
C THR A 62 5.54 -9.66 -0.83
N VAL A 63 4.34 -9.11 -1.01
CA VAL A 63 4.14 -7.73 -1.45
C VAL A 63 3.18 -7.06 -0.48
N THR A 64 3.63 -5.95 0.13
CA THR A 64 2.71 -5.01 0.79
C THR A 64 2.40 -3.90 -0.21
N ALA A 65 1.12 -3.66 -0.50
CA ALA A 65 0.70 -2.67 -1.49
C ALA A 65 -0.07 -1.52 -0.83
N PHE A 66 0.26 -0.29 -1.22
CA PHE A 66 -0.55 0.90 -0.99
C PHE A 66 -0.78 1.55 -2.34
N TYR A 67 -2.03 1.53 -2.81
CA TYR A 67 -2.35 1.94 -4.16
C TYR A 67 -3.70 2.64 -4.24
N MET A 68 -3.94 3.29 -5.37
CA MET A 68 -5.21 3.92 -5.69
C MET A 68 -5.62 3.49 -7.09
N ALA A 69 -6.79 2.87 -7.22
CA ALA A 69 -7.29 2.38 -8.50
C ALA A 69 -8.72 2.87 -8.73
N SER A 70 -9.03 3.21 -9.98
CA SER A 70 -10.43 3.29 -10.42
C SER A 70 -10.98 1.89 -10.70
N GLU A 71 -12.30 1.76 -10.80
CA GLU A 71 -12.93 0.47 -11.12
C GLU A 71 -12.99 0.20 -12.63
N GLY A 72 -13.00 -1.10 -13.00
CA GLY A 72 -13.24 -1.58 -14.36
C GLY A 72 -11.98 -1.89 -15.16
N ASP A 73 -12.13 -2.54 -16.32
CA ASP A 73 -11.01 -3.08 -17.12
C ASP A 73 -10.07 -2.02 -17.71
N SER A 74 -10.52 -0.76 -17.77
CA SER A 74 -9.75 0.39 -18.28
C SER A 74 -9.35 1.32 -17.14
N HIS A 75 -8.94 0.77 -16.01
CA HIS A 75 -8.67 1.55 -14.81
C HIS A 75 -7.39 2.38 -14.93
N ASP A 76 -7.38 3.48 -14.20
CA ASP A 76 -6.17 4.21 -13.84
C ASP A 76 -5.72 3.73 -12.44
N GLU A 77 -4.40 3.65 -12.22
CA GLU A 77 -3.82 3.13 -10.98
C GLU A 77 -2.50 3.81 -10.63
N LEU A 78 -2.27 4.04 -9.34
CA LEU A 78 -1.02 4.56 -8.77
C LEU A 78 -0.55 3.64 -7.65
N ASP A 79 0.68 3.14 -7.76
CA ASP A 79 1.16 2.03 -6.93
C ASP A 79 2.38 2.38 -6.07
N PHE A 80 2.35 1.95 -4.83
CA PHE A 80 3.51 1.61 -4.02
C PHE A 80 3.43 0.12 -3.71
N GLU A 81 4.40 -0.65 -4.19
CA GLU A 81 4.54 -2.07 -3.91
C GLU A 81 5.88 -2.30 -3.20
N PHE A 82 5.82 -2.70 -1.94
CA PHE A 82 6.99 -3.05 -1.15
C PHE A 82 7.30 -4.53 -1.33
N LEU A 83 8.36 -4.81 -2.08
CA LEU A 83 8.79 -6.14 -2.46
C LEU A 83 9.66 -6.71 -1.34
N GLY A 84 9.12 -7.69 -0.62
CA GLY A 84 9.84 -8.38 0.45
C GLY A 84 11.01 -9.20 -0.07
N ASN A 85 11.97 -9.44 0.82
CA ASN A 85 13.25 -10.06 0.50
C ASN A 85 13.67 -11.05 1.59
N VAL A 86 14.69 -11.85 1.29
CA VAL A 86 15.28 -12.77 2.26
C VAL A 86 15.92 -11.98 3.41
N SER A 87 15.99 -12.59 4.60
CA SER A 87 16.56 -11.94 5.79
C SER A 87 17.94 -11.31 5.53
N GLY A 88 18.09 -10.04 5.88
CA GLY A 88 19.33 -9.27 5.75
C GLY A 88 19.53 -8.55 4.41
N GLU A 89 18.69 -8.83 3.41
CA GLU A 89 18.70 -8.13 2.12
C GLU A 89 17.67 -6.98 2.12
N PRO A 90 17.93 -5.87 1.40
CA PRO A 90 17.06 -4.71 1.43
C PRO A 90 15.73 -4.97 0.72
N TYR A 91 14.68 -4.35 1.24
CA TYR A 91 13.43 -4.18 0.51
C TYR A 91 13.64 -3.33 -0.75
N LEU A 92 12.85 -3.61 -1.78
CA LEU A 92 12.65 -2.69 -2.90
C LEU A 92 11.25 -2.09 -2.79
N VAL A 93 11.15 -0.79 -3.01
CA VAL A 93 9.86 -0.15 -3.30
C VAL A 93 9.72 -0.02 -4.81
N GLN A 94 8.64 -0.56 -5.35
CA GLN A 94 8.23 -0.37 -6.73
C GLN A 94 7.12 0.69 -6.79
N THR A 95 7.22 1.60 -7.75
CA THR A 95 6.12 2.50 -8.11
C THR A 95 5.68 2.21 -9.53
N ASN A 96 4.38 2.35 -9.81
CA ASN A 96 3.83 2.18 -11.15
C ASN A 96 2.67 3.16 -11.40
N VAL A 97 2.36 3.37 -12.68
CA VAL A 97 1.23 4.18 -13.11
C VAL A 97 0.51 3.48 -14.26
N TYR A 98 -0.75 3.14 -14.04
CA TYR A 98 -1.67 2.68 -15.07
C TYR A 98 -2.48 3.85 -15.60
N VAL A 99 -2.64 3.89 -16.92
CA VAL A 99 -3.54 4.82 -17.61
C VAL A 99 -4.39 4.02 -18.57
N ASN A 100 -5.71 4.08 -18.41
CA ASN A 100 -6.69 3.39 -19.25
C ASN A 100 -6.36 1.88 -19.40
N GLY A 101 -6.12 1.21 -18.27
CA GLY A 101 -5.80 -0.21 -18.16
C GLY A 101 -4.36 -0.59 -18.54
N THR A 102 -3.51 0.37 -18.92
CA THR A 102 -2.13 0.09 -19.35
C THR A 102 -1.11 0.61 -18.35
N GLY A 103 -0.40 -0.30 -17.68
CA GLY A 103 0.75 -0.05 -16.80
C GLY A 103 2.09 -0.05 -17.56
N ASN A 104 3.05 -0.87 -17.10
CA ASN A 104 4.42 -0.99 -17.61
C ASN A 104 5.26 0.30 -17.45
N ARG A 105 5.12 0.98 -16.31
CA ARG A 105 5.86 2.20 -15.96
C ARG A 105 6.60 2.04 -14.63
N GLU A 106 7.02 0.81 -14.34
CA GLU A 106 7.64 0.44 -13.08
C GLU A 106 8.95 1.19 -12.87
N GLN A 107 9.12 1.75 -11.68
CA GLN A 107 10.41 2.17 -11.15
C GLN A 107 10.67 1.44 -9.85
N ARG A 108 11.92 1.05 -9.59
CA ARG A 108 12.31 0.32 -8.38
C ARG A 108 13.45 1.03 -7.68
N HIS A 109 13.31 1.19 -6.37
CA HIS A 109 14.28 1.89 -5.54
C HIS A 109 14.55 1.12 -4.26
N THR A 110 15.79 1.17 -3.80
CA THR A 110 16.13 0.87 -2.40
C THR A 110 15.78 2.06 -1.54
N LEU A 111 15.37 1.80 -0.30
CA LEU A 111 15.17 2.85 0.70
C LEU A 111 16.51 3.15 1.40
N TRP A 112 16.72 4.42 1.79
CA TRP A 112 17.92 4.84 2.53
C TRP A 112 17.82 4.58 4.05
N PHE A 113 16.79 3.85 4.46
CA PHE A 113 16.49 3.43 5.82
C PHE A 113 15.94 2.01 5.80
N ASP A 114 15.92 1.34 6.94
CA ASP A 114 15.28 0.04 7.10
C ASP A 114 13.77 0.24 7.38
N PRO A 115 12.89 -0.09 6.43
CA PRO A 115 11.44 0.13 6.56
C PRO A 115 10.76 -0.83 7.54
N THR A 116 11.49 -1.79 8.13
CA THR A 116 10.95 -2.77 9.09
C THR A 116 11.05 -2.29 10.54
N ILE A 117 11.93 -1.31 10.82
CA ILE A 117 12.25 -0.87 12.17
C ILE A 117 11.19 0.10 12.73
N ASP A 118 10.74 1.05 11.93
CA ASP A 118 9.78 2.07 12.35
C ASP A 118 8.77 2.38 11.25
N PHE A 119 7.71 3.11 11.60
CA PHE A 119 6.75 3.61 10.64
C PHE A 119 7.35 4.75 9.81
N HIS A 120 7.19 4.66 8.50
CA HIS A 120 7.53 5.71 7.55
C HIS A 120 6.32 6.15 6.76
N THR A 121 6.26 7.44 6.42
CA THR A 121 5.12 8.01 5.67
C THR A 121 5.35 7.85 4.18
N TYR A 122 4.40 7.22 3.51
CA TYR A 122 4.32 7.11 2.06
C TYR A 122 3.09 7.90 1.60
N SER A 123 3.22 8.67 0.53
CA SER A 123 2.16 9.57 0.09
C SER A 123 2.08 9.63 -1.42
N PHE A 124 0.85 9.63 -1.92
CA PHE A 124 0.55 10.13 -3.24
C PHE A 124 -0.04 11.52 -3.11
N PHE A 125 0.43 12.46 -3.93
CA PHE A 125 -0.27 13.70 -4.20
C PHE A 125 -0.58 13.77 -5.68
N TRP A 126 -1.87 13.83 -6.03
CA TRP A 126 -2.26 13.91 -7.44
C TRP A 126 -3.26 15.03 -7.68
N ASN A 127 -3.03 15.76 -8.77
CA ASN A 127 -3.92 16.78 -9.27
C ASN A 127 -3.96 16.71 -10.81
N ARG A 128 -4.63 17.67 -11.45
CA ARG A 128 -4.74 17.72 -12.92
C ARG A 128 -3.41 17.81 -13.69
N ARG A 129 -2.31 18.23 -13.05
CA ARG A 129 -1.03 18.52 -13.69
C ARG A 129 0.04 17.47 -13.40
N SER A 130 0.01 16.85 -12.22
CA SER A 130 1.09 15.97 -11.77
C SER A 130 0.61 14.96 -10.73
N ILE A 131 1.38 13.88 -10.64
CA ILE A 131 1.41 12.92 -9.55
C ILE A 131 2.81 13.04 -8.91
N LEU A 132 2.86 13.17 -7.59
CA LEU A 132 4.06 13.26 -6.76
C LEU A 132 4.03 12.20 -5.67
#